data_AF-A0A960XNB4-F1
#
_entry.id   AF-A0A960XNB4-F1
#
_cell.length_a   1.000
_cell.length_b   1.000
_cell.length_c   1.000
_cell.angle_alpha   90.00
_cell.angle_beta   90.00
_cell.angle_gamma   90.00
#
_symmetry.space_group_name_H-M   'P 1'
#
loop_
_entity.id
_entity.type
_entity.pdbx_description
1 polymer ?
#
loop_
_entity_poly.entity_id
_entity_poly.type
_entity_poly.pdbx_seq_one_letter_code
_entity_poly.pdbx_strand_id
1 'polypeptide(L)'
;LVHRDLLVPDGPILRATRAPEEQTREFLASRDNAFRPVGLELGPDGALYLLDMHRDVIEHPDYIPKKLLEKQDVRAGDNLGRIYRLAPRGWPTRRDLPGGMAPDELVGLLSSPNQWTRLTAQRLLVAQRATNTVTALRQVATSAFEPLGRLHALWTLEGLGALDRDTLAAALDDPIAYLRVNGLALARLGLLQTPKIALRAESLLADPHPEVRFLAALTAGDHDWVRVSDLVPVLERDVAFPWSRRAVLSSLGSRVHLLGLGIHGEQP
;
A
#
# COMPACT_ATOMS: atom_id res chain seq x y z
N LEU A 1 -5.62 13.49 -20.91
CA LEU A 1 -4.50 14.07 -20.12
C LEU A 1 -4.09 13.07 -19.04
N VAL A 2 -2.90 13.23 -18.45
CA VAL A 2 -2.40 12.44 -17.33
C VAL A 2 -1.95 13.41 -16.25
N HIS A 3 -2.51 13.25 -15.05
CA HIS A 3 -2.20 14.05 -13.89
C HIS A 3 -1.24 13.31 -12.95
N ARG A 4 -0.37 14.05 -12.25
CA ARG A 4 0.51 13.48 -11.22
C ARG A 4 0.27 14.18 -9.88
N ASP A 5 -0.16 13.38 -8.93
CA ASP A 5 -0.25 13.76 -7.52
C ASP A 5 0.91 13.17 -6.72
N LEU A 6 1.37 13.93 -5.73
CA LEU A 6 2.26 13.47 -4.68
C LEU A 6 1.42 13.02 -3.49
N LEU A 7 1.75 11.86 -2.91
CA LEU A 7 1.17 11.41 -1.66
C LEU A 7 1.92 12.07 -0.50
N VAL A 8 1.20 12.82 0.33
CA VAL A 8 1.75 13.48 1.51
C VAL A 8 1.04 13.00 2.78
N PRO A 9 1.74 12.87 3.92
CA PRO A 9 1.10 12.55 5.19
C PRO A 9 0.02 13.56 5.57
N ASP A 10 -1.13 13.07 6.01
CA ASP A 10 -2.26 13.85 6.54
C ASP A 10 -2.85 13.12 7.76
N GLY A 11 -2.15 13.26 8.89
CA GLY A 11 -2.41 12.45 10.07
C GLY A 11 -2.20 10.96 9.78
N PRO A 12 -3.18 10.07 10.07
CA PRO A 12 -3.02 8.63 9.90
C PRO A 12 -3.16 8.14 8.45
N ILE A 13 -3.47 9.03 7.51
CA ILE A 13 -3.69 8.69 6.10
C ILE A 13 -2.72 9.46 5.20
N LEU A 14 -2.73 9.12 3.92
CA LEU A 14 -2.07 9.88 2.87
C LEU A 14 -3.11 10.72 2.12
N ARG A 15 -2.74 11.95 1.78
CA ARG A 15 -3.50 12.82 0.90
C ARG A 15 -2.75 12.98 -0.41
N ALA A 16 -3.46 12.86 -1.53
CA ALA A 16 -2.91 13.18 -2.84
C ALA A 16 -2.96 14.70 -3.05
N THR A 17 -1.85 15.29 -3.46
CA THR A 17 -1.76 16.72 -3.79
C THR A 17 -0.99 16.91 -5.08
N ARG A 18 -1.50 17.78 -5.95
CA ARG A 18 -0.86 18.14 -7.22
C ARG A 18 0.60 18.54 -7.01
N ALA A 19 1.50 18.00 -7.82
CA ALA A 19 2.93 18.29 -7.70
C ALA A 19 3.21 19.81 -7.89
N PRO A 20 4.09 20.43 -7.08
CA PRO A 20 4.38 21.88 -7.15
C PRO A 20 4.82 22.36 -8.53
N GLU A 21 5.60 21.57 -9.25
CA GLU A 21 6.11 21.86 -10.60
C GLU A 21 5.08 21.67 -11.74
N GLU A 22 3.86 21.23 -11.41
CA GLU A 22 2.76 20.90 -12.33
C GLU A 22 1.45 21.61 -11.94
N GLN A 23 1.53 22.75 -11.25
CA GLN A 23 0.34 23.51 -10.86
C GLN A 23 -0.44 24.06 -12.06
N THR A 24 0.29 24.47 -13.12
CA THR A 24 -0.27 25.12 -14.32
C THR A 24 -0.22 24.23 -15.57
N ARG A 25 0.18 22.96 -15.43
CA ARG A 25 0.32 22.03 -16.55
C ARG A 25 0.09 20.59 -16.11
N GLU A 26 -0.29 19.74 -17.06
CA GLU A 26 -0.42 18.30 -16.82
C GLU A 26 0.90 17.57 -17.10
N PHE A 27 1.12 16.43 -16.44
CA PHE A 27 2.30 15.58 -16.65
C PHE A 27 2.39 15.13 -18.11
N LEU A 28 1.26 14.75 -18.70
CA LEU A 28 1.14 14.47 -20.14
C LEU A 28 -0.21 14.94 -20.68
N ALA A 29 -0.18 15.65 -21.80
CA ALA A 29 -1.38 16.07 -22.52
C ALA A 29 -1.23 15.77 -24.02
N SER A 30 -2.33 15.37 -24.66
CA SER A 30 -2.41 15.17 -26.10
C SER A 30 -3.43 16.15 -26.69
N ARG A 31 -3.19 16.57 -27.94
CA ARG A 31 -4.16 17.31 -28.75
C ARG A 31 -5.09 16.38 -29.54
N ASP A 32 -4.79 15.09 -29.54
CA ASP A 32 -5.62 14.07 -30.15
C ASP A 32 -6.87 13.87 -29.29
N ASN A 33 -8.03 14.20 -29.84
CA ASN A 33 -9.30 14.04 -29.15
C ASN A 33 -9.68 12.59 -28.91
N ALA A 34 -9.04 11.62 -29.58
CA ALA A 34 -9.25 10.19 -29.36
C ALA A 34 -8.27 9.60 -28.33
N PHE A 35 -7.34 10.39 -27.80
CA PHE A 35 -6.41 9.95 -26.76
C PHE A 35 -7.16 9.65 -25.45
N ARG A 36 -7.07 8.40 -25.00
CA ARG A 36 -7.77 7.85 -23.83
C ARG A 36 -6.79 7.06 -22.95
N PRO A 37 -5.97 7.75 -22.15
CA PRO A 37 -5.12 7.09 -21.17
C PRO A 37 -5.99 6.38 -20.14
N VAL A 38 -5.82 5.06 -20.01
CA VAL A 38 -6.64 4.20 -19.13
C VAL A 38 -5.84 3.46 -18.07
N GLY A 39 -4.50 3.45 -18.18
CA GLY A 39 -3.67 2.75 -17.20
C GLY A 39 -2.22 3.19 -17.27
N LEU A 40 -1.53 3.02 -16.15
CA LEU A 40 -0.11 3.33 -15.97
C LEU A 40 0.54 2.15 -15.25
N GLU A 41 1.75 1.78 -15.68
CA GLU A 41 2.54 0.73 -15.04
C GLU A 41 4.04 1.08 -15.08
N LEU A 42 4.80 0.67 -14.08
CA LEU A 42 6.27 0.78 -14.12
C LEU A 42 6.85 -0.44 -14.84
N GLY A 43 7.72 -0.21 -15.81
CA GLY A 43 8.37 -1.28 -16.56
C GLY A 43 9.60 -1.88 -15.88
N PRO A 44 10.08 -3.03 -16.37
CA PRO A 44 11.33 -3.66 -15.90
C PRO A 44 12.56 -2.76 -16.09
N ASP A 45 12.52 -1.86 -17.06
CA ASP A 45 13.56 -0.88 -17.35
C ASP A 45 13.43 0.41 -16.52
N GLY A 46 12.38 0.54 -15.71
CA GLY A 46 12.09 1.71 -14.89
C GLY A 46 11.38 2.84 -15.63
N ALA A 47 11.00 2.63 -16.89
CA ALA A 47 10.16 3.58 -17.62
C ALA A 47 8.69 3.49 -17.15
N LEU A 48 7.94 4.57 -17.34
CA LEU A 48 6.50 4.60 -17.10
C LEU A 48 5.77 4.21 -18.39
N TYR A 49 5.01 3.13 -18.36
CA TYR A 49 4.22 2.65 -19.48
C TYR A 49 2.79 3.16 -19.35
N LEU A 50 2.30 3.87 -20.37
CA LEU A 50 0.95 4.41 -20.43
C LEU A 50 0.14 3.65 -21.47
N LEU A 51 -0.97 3.08 -21.03
CA LEU A 51 -1.94 2.42 -21.90
C LEU A 51 -2.95 3.44 -22.40
N ASP A 52 -3.01 3.62 -23.71
CA ASP A 52 -4.01 4.42 -24.40
C ASP A 52 -4.96 3.48 -25.16
N MET A 53 -6.21 3.40 -24.71
CA MET A 53 -7.20 2.55 -25.40
C MET A 53 -7.60 3.11 -26.77
N HIS A 54 -7.35 4.41 -27.00
CA HIS A 54 -7.69 5.19 -28.19
C HIS A 54 -9.14 5.02 -28.67
N ARG A 55 -10.02 5.98 -28.37
CA ARG A 55 -11.41 5.98 -28.87
C ARG A 55 -11.98 7.36 -29.08
N ASP A 56 -12.71 7.51 -30.18
CA ASP A 56 -13.50 8.72 -30.46
C ASP A 56 -14.70 8.79 -29.52
N VAL A 57 -15.40 7.67 -29.33
CA VAL A 57 -16.59 7.54 -28.48
C VAL A 57 -16.30 6.61 -27.29
N ILE A 58 -16.48 7.12 -26.07
CA ILE A 58 -16.35 6.34 -24.83
C ILE A 58 -17.71 5.84 -24.33
N GLU A 59 -18.76 6.60 -24.60
CA GLU A 59 -20.09 6.36 -24.03
C GLU A 59 -20.71 5.07 -24.55
N HIS A 60 -21.43 4.37 -23.67
CA HIS A 60 -22.18 3.19 -24.10
C HIS A 60 -23.28 3.61 -25.11
N PRO A 61 -23.51 2.84 -26.20
CA PRO A 61 -24.50 3.17 -27.21
C PRO A 61 -25.89 3.50 -26.66
N ASP A 62 -26.31 2.82 -25.58
CA ASP A 62 -27.63 3.02 -24.95
C ASP A 62 -27.84 4.43 -24.39
N TYR A 63 -26.76 5.16 -24.08
CA TYR A 63 -26.82 6.53 -23.57
C TYR A 63 -26.63 7.58 -24.67
N ILE A 64 -26.46 7.15 -25.93
CA ILE A 64 -26.33 8.04 -27.08
C ILE A 64 -27.69 8.15 -27.78
N PRO A 65 -28.22 9.37 -28.01
CA PRO A 65 -29.44 9.56 -28.76
C PRO A 65 -29.39 8.86 -30.12
N LYS A 66 -30.46 8.12 -30.49
CA LYS A 66 -30.51 7.32 -31.74
C LYS A 66 -30.07 8.08 -32.99
N LYS A 67 -30.47 9.36 -33.11
CA LYS A 67 -30.11 10.24 -34.23
C LYS A 67 -28.60 10.49 -34.38
N LEU A 68 -27.83 10.37 -33.29
CA LEU A 68 -26.37 10.48 -33.29
C LEU A 68 -25.72 9.13 -33.56
N LEU A 69 -26.24 8.03 -33.00
CA LEU A 69 -25.78 6.67 -33.28
C LEU A 69 -25.80 6.33 -34.77
N GLU A 70 -26.87 6.73 -35.47
CA GLU A 70 -26.99 6.50 -36.92
C GLU A 70 -25.96 7.27 -37.76
N LYS A 71 -25.31 8.28 -37.18
CA LYS A 71 -24.38 9.19 -37.86
C LYS A 71 -22.92 9.03 -37.44
N GLN A 72 -22.64 8.18 -36.45
CA GLN A 72 -21.30 8.02 -35.90
C GLN A 72 -20.92 6.54 -35.77
N ASP A 73 -19.66 6.23 -36.05
CA ASP A 73 -19.11 4.93 -35.69
C ASP A 73 -18.71 4.94 -34.20
N VAL A 74 -19.49 4.26 -33.37
CA VAL A 74 -19.25 4.13 -31.92
C VAL A 74 -18.00 3.30 -31.59
N ARG A 75 -17.42 2.60 -32.56
CA ARG A 75 -16.20 1.81 -32.39
C ARG A 75 -14.96 2.47 -33.01
N ALA A 76 -15.11 3.67 -33.57
CA ALA A 76 -14.00 4.38 -34.20
C ALA A 76 -12.78 4.48 -33.25
N GLY A 77 -11.65 3.99 -33.76
CA GLY A 77 -10.37 3.97 -33.06
C GLY A 77 -10.07 2.74 -32.22
N ASP A 78 -11.00 1.78 -32.07
CA ASP A 78 -10.83 0.64 -31.15
C ASP A 78 -9.70 -0.35 -31.51
N ASN A 79 -9.14 -0.25 -32.71
CA ASN A 79 -7.97 -0.98 -33.19
C ASN A 79 -6.67 -0.16 -33.17
N LEU A 80 -6.72 1.09 -32.69
CA LEU A 80 -5.60 2.04 -32.68
C LEU A 80 -5.00 2.22 -31.27
N GLY A 81 -5.27 1.29 -30.35
CA GLY A 81 -4.71 1.30 -29.00
C GLY A 81 -3.18 1.34 -29.02
N ARG A 82 -2.59 2.09 -28.09
CA ARG A 82 -1.15 2.35 -28.02
C ARG A 82 -0.62 2.07 -26.62
N ILE A 83 0.62 1.60 -26.56
CA ILE A 83 1.39 1.56 -25.31
C ILE A 83 2.54 2.55 -25.47
N TYR A 84 2.46 3.66 -24.73
CA TYR A 84 3.53 4.65 -24.70
C TYR A 84 4.55 4.27 -23.63
N ARG A 85 5.84 4.32 -23.98
CA ARG A 85 6.94 4.23 -23.02
C ARG A 85 7.47 5.63 -22.74
N LEU A 86 7.26 6.11 -21.52
CA LEU A 86 7.67 7.44 -21.06
C LEU A 86 8.95 7.30 -20.23
N ALA A 87 10.04 7.90 -20.73
CA ALA A 87 11.33 7.88 -20.04
C ALA A 87 12.18 9.10 -20.45
N PRO A 88 13.17 9.50 -19.64
CA PRO A 88 14.17 10.47 -20.04
C PRO A 88 14.88 10.08 -21.34
N ARG A 89 15.40 11.06 -22.08
CA ARG A 89 16.20 10.78 -23.28
C ARG A 89 17.44 9.99 -22.89
N GLY A 90 17.74 8.93 -23.64
CA GLY A 90 18.86 8.02 -23.35
C GLY A 90 18.61 7.04 -22.21
N TRP A 91 17.38 6.96 -21.66
CA TRP A 91 17.06 6.00 -20.60
C TRP A 91 17.19 4.55 -21.09
N PRO A 92 17.84 3.65 -20.31
CA PRO A 92 18.04 2.26 -20.69
C PRO A 92 16.73 1.58 -21.11
N THR A 93 16.77 0.82 -22.21
CA THR A 93 15.59 0.14 -22.77
C THR A 93 15.48 -1.32 -22.37
N ARG A 94 16.49 -1.86 -21.68
CA ARG A 94 16.56 -3.25 -21.23
C ARG A 94 17.21 -3.35 -19.85
N ARG A 95 16.73 -4.32 -19.07
CA ARG A 95 17.25 -4.75 -17.78
C ARG A 95 17.14 -6.27 -17.70
N ASP A 96 17.97 -6.89 -16.87
CA ASP A 96 17.86 -8.32 -16.59
C ASP A 96 16.54 -8.59 -15.87
N LEU A 97 15.80 -9.58 -16.38
CA LEU A 97 14.49 -9.93 -15.87
C LEU A 97 14.61 -11.00 -14.78
N PRO A 98 13.88 -10.89 -13.65
CA PRO A 98 13.95 -11.86 -12.57
C PRO A 98 13.46 -13.28 -12.93
N GLY A 99 12.75 -13.45 -14.04
CA GLY A 99 12.02 -14.68 -14.37
C GLY A 99 12.88 -15.95 -14.47
N GLY A 100 14.18 -15.82 -14.74
CA GLY A 100 15.11 -16.96 -14.83
C GLY A 100 16.11 -17.08 -13.67
N MET A 101 16.00 -16.23 -12.65
CA MET A 101 16.93 -16.19 -11.52
C MET A 101 16.63 -17.27 -10.49
N ALA A 102 17.66 -17.75 -9.80
CA ALA A 102 17.52 -18.66 -8.68
C ALA A 102 16.83 -17.96 -7.49
N PRO A 103 16.10 -18.70 -6.64
CA PRO A 103 15.39 -18.10 -5.51
C PRO A 103 16.27 -17.25 -4.58
N ASP A 104 17.51 -17.66 -4.32
CA ASP A 104 18.42 -16.88 -3.47
C ASP A 104 18.80 -15.53 -4.10
N GLU A 105 18.90 -15.45 -5.42
CA GLU A 105 19.14 -14.20 -6.15
C GLU A 105 17.91 -13.27 -6.07
N LEU A 106 16.71 -13.86 -6.12
CA LEU A 106 15.45 -13.11 -5.99
C LEU A 106 15.32 -12.41 -4.63
N VAL A 107 15.87 -12.98 -3.56
CA VAL A 107 15.88 -12.33 -2.22
C VAL A 107 16.62 -10.98 -2.29
N GLY A 108 17.75 -10.92 -3.01
CA GLY A 108 18.49 -9.67 -3.20
C GLY A 108 17.70 -8.60 -3.95
N LEU A 109 16.81 -9.02 -4.87
CA LEU A 109 15.97 -8.12 -5.65
C LEU A 109 14.81 -7.49 -4.87
N LEU A 110 14.49 -7.99 -3.67
CA LEU A 110 13.48 -7.38 -2.80
C LEU A 110 13.84 -5.95 -2.39
N SER A 111 15.12 -5.59 -2.44
CA SER A 111 15.60 -4.23 -2.15
C SER A 111 15.82 -3.36 -3.41
N SER A 112 15.47 -3.85 -4.60
CA SER A 112 15.66 -3.11 -5.86
C SER A 112 14.98 -1.75 -5.81
N PRO A 113 15.54 -0.64 -6.33
CA PRO A 113 14.81 0.63 -6.40
C PRO A 113 13.64 0.60 -7.39
N ASN A 114 13.64 -0.34 -8.34
CA ASN A 114 12.53 -0.52 -9.29
C ASN A 114 11.40 -1.37 -8.67
N GLN A 115 10.22 -0.77 -8.50
CA GLN A 115 9.02 -1.44 -7.99
C GLN A 115 8.67 -2.70 -8.79
N TRP A 116 8.76 -2.65 -10.12
CA TRP A 116 8.44 -3.80 -10.97
C TRP A 116 9.34 -4.99 -10.63
N THR A 117 10.64 -4.73 -10.42
CA THR A 117 11.63 -5.76 -10.06
C THR A 117 11.35 -6.33 -8.67
N ARG A 118 11.11 -5.47 -7.66
CA ARG A 118 10.81 -5.92 -6.28
C ARG A 118 9.56 -6.79 -6.23
N LEU A 119 8.46 -6.31 -6.82
CA LEU A 119 7.18 -7.03 -6.83
C LEU A 119 7.27 -8.34 -7.62
N THR A 120 8.00 -8.34 -8.74
CA THR A 120 8.22 -9.55 -9.52
C THR A 120 9.03 -10.58 -8.73
N ALA A 121 10.09 -10.16 -8.03
CA ALA A 121 10.88 -11.06 -7.20
C ALA A 121 10.05 -11.67 -6.07
N GLN A 122 9.31 -10.86 -5.31
CA GLN A 122 8.39 -11.35 -4.26
C GLN A 122 7.36 -12.33 -4.83
N ARG A 123 6.69 -11.97 -5.95
CA ARG A 123 5.71 -12.84 -6.61
C ARG A 123 6.33 -14.19 -6.98
N LEU A 124 7.52 -14.19 -7.56
CA LEU A 124 8.22 -15.41 -7.97
C LEU A 124 8.59 -16.28 -6.77
N LEU A 125 9.14 -15.69 -5.70
CA LEU A 125 9.45 -16.42 -4.46
C LEU A 125 8.22 -17.14 -3.89
N VAL A 126 7.08 -16.44 -3.80
CA VAL A 126 5.83 -17.01 -3.30
C VAL A 126 5.25 -18.04 -4.27
N ALA A 127 5.16 -17.73 -5.56
CA ALA A 127 4.56 -18.62 -6.56
C ALA A 127 5.36 -19.92 -6.73
N GLN A 128 6.69 -19.87 -6.59
CA GLN A 128 7.57 -21.04 -6.64
C GLN A 128 7.63 -21.80 -5.31
N ARG A 129 6.99 -21.29 -4.25
CA ARG A 129 7.09 -21.84 -2.87
C ARG A 129 8.54 -22.04 -2.45
N ALA A 130 9.37 -21.02 -2.64
CA ALA A 130 10.81 -21.07 -2.41
C ALA A 130 11.19 -21.13 -0.91
N THR A 131 10.80 -22.19 -0.21
CA THR A 131 10.99 -22.35 1.24
C THR A 131 12.47 -22.44 1.66
N ASN A 132 13.37 -22.81 0.74
CA ASN A 132 14.81 -22.78 0.97
C ASN A 132 15.33 -21.36 1.28
N THR A 133 14.60 -20.31 0.88
CA THR A 133 14.99 -18.90 1.10
C THR A 133 14.57 -18.35 2.47
N VAL A 134 13.80 -19.10 3.28
CA VAL A 134 13.21 -18.60 4.55
C VAL A 134 14.26 -18.03 5.50
N THR A 135 15.41 -18.69 5.64
CA THR A 135 16.50 -18.18 6.50
C THR A 135 17.03 -16.84 6.02
N ALA A 136 17.26 -16.69 4.71
CA ALA A 136 17.73 -15.44 4.11
C ALA A 136 16.66 -14.33 4.23
N LEU A 137 15.39 -14.66 4.01
CA LEU A 137 14.28 -13.72 4.15
C LEU A 137 14.15 -13.19 5.59
N ARG A 138 14.31 -14.05 6.61
CA ARG A 138 14.31 -13.61 8.02
C ARG A 138 15.47 -12.68 8.33
N GLN A 139 16.66 -12.97 7.80
CA GLN A 139 17.81 -12.08 7.92
C GLN A 139 17.53 -10.72 7.27
N VAL A 140 16.96 -10.69 6.06
CA VAL A 140 16.60 -9.42 5.41
C VAL A 140 15.57 -8.67 6.24
N ALA A 141 14.47 -9.30 6.63
CA ALA A 141 13.39 -8.66 7.40
C ALA A 141 13.87 -8.01 8.71
N THR A 142 14.82 -8.64 9.39
CA THR A 142 15.35 -8.18 10.70
C THR A 142 16.65 -7.38 10.60
N SER A 143 17.20 -7.21 9.40
CA SER A 143 18.42 -6.43 9.19
C SER A 143 18.20 -4.92 9.37
N ALA A 144 19.29 -4.16 9.49
CA ALA A 144 19.26 -2.69 9.41
C ALA A 144 19.32 -2.17 7.94
N PHE A 145 19.13 -3.04 6.94
CA PHE A 145 19.30 -2.71 5.52
C PHE A 145 18.07 -1.98 4.93
N GLU A 146 18.08 -1.73 3.62
CA GLU A 146 17.06 -1.02 2.83
C GLU A 146 15.62 -1.33 3.30
N PRO A 147 14.93 -0.34 3.89
CA PRO A 147 13.62 -0.53 4.52
C PRO A 147 12.55 -1.17 3.62
N LEU A 148 12.54 -0.87 2.32
CA LEU A 148 11.63 -1.53 1.37
C LEU A 148 11.92 -3.02 1.22
N GLY A 149 13.20 -3.43 1.19
CA GLY A 149 13.57 -4.84 1.13
C GLY A 149 13.08 -5.62 2.34
N ARG A 150 13.17 -5.02 3.52
CA ARG A 150 12.68 -5.58 4.78
C ARG A 150 11.17 -5.78 4.75
N LEU A 151 10.43 -4.77 4.27
CA LEU A 151 8.99 -4.84 4.08
C LEU A 151 8.60 -5.99 3.14
N HIS A 152 9.23 -6.08 1.97
CA HIS A 152 8.96 -7.15 1.02
C HIS A 152 9.32 -8.52 1.58
N ALA A 153 10.41 -8.65 2.36
CA ALA A 153 10.77 -9.90 3.02
C ALA A 153 9.72 -10.35 4.05
N LEU A 154 9.17 -9.44 4.85
CA LEU A 154 8.09 -9.73 5.81
C LEU A 154 6.86 -10.31 5.11
N TRP A 155 6.37 -9.66 4.05
CA TRP A 155 5.22 -10.14 3.28
C TRP A 155 5.53 -11.40 2.45
N THR A 156 6.78 -11.60 2.05
CA THR A 156 7.21 -12.86 1.39
C THR A 156 7.18 -14.02 2.38
N LEU A 157 7.66 -13.82 3.62
CA LEU A 157 7.58 -14.82 4.68
C LEU A 157 6.14 -15.19 5.00
N GLU A 158 5.24 -14.21 5.06
CA GLU A 158 3.80 -14.45 5.23
C GLU A 158 3.23 -15.28 4.07
N GLY A 159 3.48 -14.87 2.82
CA GLY A 159 3.00 -15.60 1.64
C GLY A 159 3.56 -17.02 1.49
N LEU A 160 4.69 -17.32 2.13
CA LEU A 160 5.27 -18.67 2.23
C LEU A 160 4.76 -19.46 3.44
N GLY A 161 3.94 -18.87 4.31
CA GLY A 161 3.50 -19.47 5.58
C GLY A 161 4.63 -19.64 6.60
N ALA A 162 5.71 -18.86 6.47
CA ALA A 162 6.95 -18.99 7.24
C ALA A 162 7.25 -17.81 8.17
N LEU A 163 6.37 -16.81 8.21
CA LEU A 163 6.48 -15.68 9.15
C LEU A 163 6.32 -16.17 10.59
N ASP A 164 7.40 -16.06 11.36
CA ASP A 164 7.40 -16.43 12.77
C ASP A 164 7.19 -15.23 13.69
N ARG A 165 6.97 -15.54 14.97
CA ARG A 165 6.65 -14.56 16.01
C ARG A 165 7.81 -13.61 16.30
N ASP A 166 9.05 -14.08 16.21
CA ASP A 166 10.21 -13.25 16.53
C ASP A 166 10.52 -12.26 15.41
N THR A 167 10.35 -12.68 14.15
CA THR A 167 10.45 -11.80 12.98
C THR A 167 9.33 -10.76 12.99
N LEU A 168 8.09 -11.16 13.31
CA LEU A 168 6.98 -10.22 13.45
C LEU A 168 7.19 -9.24 14.61
N ALA A 169 7.67 -9.72 15.77
CA ALA A 169 8.00 -8.88 16.91
C ALA A 169 9.04 -7.82 16.54
N ALA A 170 10.08 -8.18 15.79
CA ALA A 170 11.08 -7.22 15.29
C ALA A 170 10.47 -6.15 14.37
N ALA A 171 9.47 -6.49 13.56
CA ALA A 171 8.76 -5.51 12.72
C ALA A 171 7.90 -4.54 13.54
N LEU A 172 7.27 -5.01 14.62
CA LEU A 172 6.49 -4.18 15.55
C LEU A 172 7.37 -3.23 16.37
N ASP A 173 8.60 -3.64 16.66
CA ASP A 173 9.59 -2.86 17.41
C ASP A 173 10.46 -1.97 16.49
N ASP A 174 10.18 -1.93 15.18
CA ASP A 174 11.05 -1.28 14.20
C ASP A 174 11.13 0.24 14.36
N PRO A 175 12.28 0.92 14.16
CA PRO A 175 12.35 2.38 14.20
C PRO A 175 11.49 3.09 13.14
N ILE A 176 11.20 2.45 12.00
CA ILE A 176 10.48 3.03 10.87
C ILE A 176 8.98 2.78 11.00
N ALA A 177 8.21 3.86 11.02
CA ALA A 177 6.76 3.83 11.26
C ALA A 177 6.01 2.86 10.32
N TYR A 178 6.28 2.90 9.01
CA TYR A 178 5.57 2.03 8.08
C TYR A 178 5.90 0.55 8.25
N LEU A 179 7.06 0.17 8.80
CA LEU A 179 7.36 -1.22 9.14
C LEU A 179 6.54 -1.68 10.34
N ARG A 180 6.34 -0.81 11.35
CA ARG A 180 5.41 -1.07 12.45
C ARG A 180 3.96 -1.17 11.99
N VAL A 181 3.53 -0.30 11.06
CA VAL A 181 2.22 -0.40 10.41
C VAL A 181 2.06 -1.77 9.72
N ASN A 182 3.04 -2.21 8.94
CA ASN A 182 2.97 -3.51 8.28
C ASN A 182 3.06 -4.68 9.27
N GLY A 183 3.83 -4.55 10.36
CA GLY A 183 3.83 -5.50 11.46
C GLY A 183 2.44 -5.64 12.09
N LEU A 184 1.75 -4.54 12.37
CA LEU A 184 0.37 -4.57 12.86
C LEU A 184 -0.57 -5.25 11.85
N ALA A 185 -0.47 -4.92 10.56
CA ALA A 185 -1.28 -5.54 9.51
C ALA A 185 -1.06 -7.06 9.43
N LEU A 186 0.20 -7.51 9.49
CA LEU A 186 0.58 -8.92 9.50
C LEU A 186 0.11 -9.64 10.77
N ALA A 187 0.16 -8.98 11.93
CA ALA A 187 -0.31 -9.57 13.17
C ALA A 187 -1.80 -9.95 13.08
N ARG A 188 -2.62 -9.10 12.44
CA ARG A 188 -4.06 -9.32 12.23
C ARG A 188 -4.39 -10.54 11.37
N LEU A 189 -3.42 -11.09 10.63
CA LEU A 189 -3.61 -12.30 9.82
C LEU A 189 -3.52 -13.61 10.62
N GLY A 190 -3.41 -13.55 11.95
CA GLY A 190 -3.55 -14.73 12.82
C GLY A 190 -2.50 -14.85 13.93
N LEU A 191 -1.55 -13.92 14.03
CA LEU A 191 -0.49 -13.96 15.06
C LEU A 191 -0.81 -13.12 16.31
N LEU A 192 -1.86 -12.30 16.30
CA LEU A 192 -2.33 -11.52 17.47
C LEU A 192 -2.72 -12.38 18.67
N GLN A 193 -3.12 -13.63 18.45
CA GLN A 193 -3.47 -14.57 19.52
C GLN A 193 -2.29 -14.89 20.45
N THR A 194 -1.07 -14.54 20.06
CA THR A 194 0.13 -14.72 20.89
C THR A 194 0.24 -13.55 21.89
N PRO A 195 0.27 -13.78 23.22
CA PRO A 195 0.33 -12.70 24.21
C PRO A 195 1.50 -11.73 24.01
N LYS A 196 2.67 -12.26 23.60
CA LYS A 196 3.88 -11.49 23.28
C LYS A 196 3.67 -10.48 22.13
N ILE A 197 2.84 -10.84 21.15
CA ILE A 197 2.52 -10.00 19.98
C ILE A 197 1.40 -9.01 20.34
N ALA A 198 0.37 -9.47 21.04
CA ALA A 198 -0.71 -8.60 21.53
C ALA A 198 -0.17 -7.44 22.38
N LEU A 199 0.70 -7.72 23.36
CA LEU A 199 1.32 -6.68 24.20
C LEU A 199 2.17 -5.68 23.42
N ARG A 200 2.83 -6.12 22.34
CA ARG A 200 3.56 -5.20 21.44
C ARG A 200 2.60 -4.36 20.60
N ALA A 201 1.54 -4.96 20.07
CA ALA A 201 0.53 -4.21 19.33
C ALA A 201 -0.16 -3.17 20.23
N GLU A 202 -0.37 -3.49 21.50
CA GLU A 202 -0.90 -2.57 22.52
C GLU A 202 -0.01 -1.34 22.72
N SER A 203 1.29 -1.55 22.87
CA SER A 203 2.22 -0.45 23.15
C SER A 203 2.26 0.56 22.00
N LEU A 204 1.93 0.13 20.77
CA LEU A 204 1.83 0.99 19.59
C LEU A 204 0.61 1.92 19.60
N LEU A 205 -0.34 1.78 20.53
CA LEU A 205 -1.35 2.82 20.79
C LEU A 205 -0.70 4.15 21.24
N ALA A 206 0.47 4.09 21.86
CA ALA A 206 1.24 5.26 22.29
C ALA A 206 2.28 5.74 21.26
N ASP A 207 2.33 5.14 20.07
CA ASP A 207 3.37 5.41 19.06
C ASP A 207 3.47 6.91 18.71
N PRO A 208 4.66 7.47 18.42
CA PRO A 208 4.78 8.86 17.97
C PRO A 208 4.01 9.18 16.67
N HIS A 209 3.81 8.20 15.79
CA HIS A 209 3.24 8.41 14.46
C HIS A 209 1.73 8.10 14.41
N PRO A 210 0.91 9.01 13.87
CA PRO A 210 -0.54 8.85 13.83
C PRO A 210 -0.99 7.63 13.02
N GLU A 211 -0.31 7.27 11.94
CA GLU A 211 -0.63 6.09 11.13
C GLU A 211 -0.42 4.77 11.88
N VAL A 212 0.57 4.74 12.79
CA VAL A 212 0.83 3.58 13.65
C VAL A 212 -0.27 3.49 14.71
N ARG A 213 -0.58 4.60 15.40
CA ARG A 213 -1.67 4.63 16.39
C ARG A 213 -3.02 4.27 15.79
N PHE A 214 -3.31 4.76 14.58
CA PHE A 214 -4.53 4.43 13.84
C PHE A 214 -4.66 2.93 13.59
N LEU A 215 -3.62 2.30 13.06
CA LEU A 215 -3.68 0.87 12.81
C LEU A 215 -3.65 0.06 14.12
N ALA A 216 -2.93 0.52 15.15
CA ALA A 216 -2.93 -0.10 16.47
C ALA A 216 -4.33 -0.07 17.10
N ALA A 217 -5.06 1.05 16.98
CA ALA A 217 -6.43 1.17 17.44
C ALA A 217 -7.38 0.23 16.69
N LEU A 218 -7.22 0.07 15.37
CA LEU A 218 -8.01 -0.92 14.64
C LEU A 218 -7.65 -2.36 15.04
N THR A 219 -6.37 -2.65 15.25
CA THR A 219 -5.86 -3.96 15.69
C THR A 219 -6.38 -4.31 17.08
N ALA A 220 -6.49 -3.32 17.98
CA ALA A 220 -7.12 -3.47 19.29
C ALA A 220 -8.58 -3.92 19.19
N GLY A 221 -9.28 -3.59 18.10
CA GLY A 221 -10.66 -4.00 17.86
C GLY A 221 -10.82 -5.46 17.45
N ASP A 222 -9.76 -6.11 16.99
CA ASP A 222 -9.80 -7.53 16.59
C ASP A 222 -9.80 -8.47 17.81
N HIS A 223 -9.76 -7.91 19.03
CA HIS A 223 -9.60 -8.66 20.25
C HIS A 223 -10.14 -7.92 21.49
N ASP A 224 -10.48 -8.69 22.53
CA ASP A 224 -11.03 -8.15 23.78
C ASP A 224 -9.99 -7.75 24.84
N TRP A 225 -8.69 -7.78 24.53
CA TRP A 225 -7.64 -7.47 25.54
C TRP A 225 -7.45 -5.98 25.81
N VAL A 226 -7.93 -5.11 24.92
CA VAL A 226 -7.81 -3.65 25.10
C VAL A 226 -8.98 -3.11 25.91
N ARG A 227 -8.68 -2.38 26.98
CA ARG A 227 -9.69 -1.64 27.76
C ARG A 227 -10.01 -0.33 27.05
N VAL A 228 -11.23 0.16 27.27
CA VAL A 228 -11.65 1.46 26.73
C VAL A 228 -10.67 2.58 27.09
N SER A 229 -10.14 2.55 28.32
CA SER A 229 -9.14 3.50 28.82
C SER A 229 -7.86 3.55 27.99
N ASP A 230 -7.45 2.44 27.37
CA ASP A 230 -6.19 2.36 26.61
C ASP A 230 -6.33 3.04 25.23
N LEU A 231 -7.57 3.24 24.75
CA LEU A 231 -7.89 3.94 23.49
C LEU A 231 -8.18 5.43 23.65
N VAL A 232 -8.46 5.90 24.87
CA VAL A 232 -8.71 7.32 25.17
C VAL A 232 -7.50 8.19 24.76
N PRO A 233 -6.24 7.85 25.10
CA PRO A 233 -5.09 8.66 24.70
C PRO A 233 -4.92 8.78 23.17
N VAL A 234 -5.29 7.74 22.41
CA VAL A 234 -5.29 7.80 20.94
C VAL A 234 -6.30 8.83 20.46
N LEU A 235 -7.52 8.77 21.00
CA LEU A 235 -8.58 9.71 20.64
C LEU A 235 -8.21 11.15 20.99
N GLU A 236 -7.62 11.39 22.17
CA GLU A 236 -7.20 12.73 22.60
C GLU A 236 -6.10 13.29 21.70
N ARG A 237 -5.07 12.48 21.40
CA ARG A 237 -3.93 12.91 20.58
C ARG A 237 -4.31 13.14 19.12
N ASP A 238 -5.21 12.30 18.60
CA ASP A 238 -5.61 12.30 17.19
C ASP A 238 -7.03 12.82 16.95
N VAL A 239 -7.58 13.58 17.91
CA VAL A 239 -8.97 14.06 17.84
C VAL A 239 -9.24 14.86 16.58
N ALA A 240 -8.23 15.54 16.02
CA ALA A 240 -8.36 16.29 14.77
C ALA A 240 -8.59 15.37 13.56
N PHE A 241 -8.09 14.13 13.58
CA PHE A 241 -8.10 13.22 12.43
C PHE A 241 -9.38 12.37 12.38
N PRO A 242 -10.25 12.52 11.36
CA PRO A 242 -11.51 11.78 11.28
C PRO A 242 -11.34 10.26 11.26
N TRP A 243 -10.27 9.77 10.64
CA TRP A 243 -9.99 8.33 10.53
C TRP A 243 -9.53 7.73 11.85
N SER A 244 -8.72 8.44 12.64
CA SER A 244 -8.36 7.99 14.00
C SER A 244 -9.58 7.90 14.90
N ARG A 245 -10.48 8.90 14.85
CA ARG A 245 -11.75 8.85 15.60
C ARG A 245 -12.58 7.61 15.22
N ARG A 246 -12.73 7.35 13.92
CA ARG A 246 -13.46 6.16 13.43
C ARG A 246 -12.80 4.85 13.85
N ALA A 247 -11.47 4.77 13.81
CA ALA A 247 -10.75 3.59 14.26
C ALA A 247 -11.07 3.26 15.72
N VAL A 248 -10.95 4.24 16.62
CA VAL A 248 -11.26 4.08 18.04
C VAL A 248 -12.73 3.70 18.26
N LEU A 249 -13.67 4.37 17.58
CA LEU A 249 -15.10 4.06 17.74
C LEU A 249 -15.41 2.65 17.22
N SER A 250 -14.80 2.25 16.11
CA SER A 250 -15.01 0.92 15.52
C SER A 250 -14.41 -0.20 16.37
N SER A 251 -13.27 0.03 17.02
CA SER A 251 -12.59 -0.98 17.84
C SER A 251 -13.31 -1.28 19.14
N LEU A 252 -14.10 -0.33 19.64
CA LEU A 252 -14.88 -0.52 20.86
C LEU A 252 -16.16 -1.32 20.62
N GLY A 253 -16.74 -1.28 19.42
CA GLY A 253 -17.99 -1.97 19.09
C GLY A 253 -19.11 -1.61 20.07
N SER A 254 -19.66 -2.61 20.77
CA SER A 254 -20.72 -2.42 21.77
C SER A 254 -20.26 -1.61 23.01
N ARG A 255 -18.95 -1.52 23.25
CA ARG A 255 -18.35 -0.80 24.40
C ARG A 255 -18.22 0.70 24.19
N VAL A 256 -18.69 1.24 23.06
CA VAL A 256 -18.54 2.67 22.72
C VAL A 256 -19.17 3.60 23.77
N HIS A 257 -20.23 3.14 24.45
CA HIS A 257 -20.91 3.89 25.50
C HIS A 257 -19.99 4.16 26.73
N LEU A 258 -18.93 3.37 26.92
CA LEU A 258 -17.97 3.53 28.01
C LEU A 258 -16.93 4.63 27.74
N LEU A 259 -16.85 5.17 26.53
CA LEU A 259 -15.91 6.27 26.21
C LEU A 259 -16.17 7.51 27.07
N GLY A 260 -17.43 7.84 27.33
CA GLY A 260 -17.77 8.98 28.19
C GLY A 260 -17.21 8.84 29.60
N LEU A 261 -17.26 7.64 30.16
CA LEU A 261 -16.70 7.33 31.48
C LEU A 261 -15.16 7.41 31.45
N GLY A 262 -14.54 6.82 30.41
CA GLY A 262 -13.09 6.83 30.23
C GLY A 262 -12.48 8.22 30.07
N ILE A 263 -13.18 9.16 29.39
CA ILE A 263 -12.73 10.55 29.23
C ILE A 263 -12.79 11.32 30.56
N HIS A 264 -13.75 11.00 31.43
CA HIS A 264 -13.89 11.65 32.74
C HIS A 264 -13.05 10.98 33.85
N GLY A 265 -12.27 9.95 33.51
CA GLY A 265 -11.49 9.19 34.50
C GLY A 265 -12.37 8.36 35.46
N GLU A 266 -13.64 8.19 35.14
CA GLU A 266 -14.57 7.37 35.90
C GLU A 266 -14.44 5.92 35.41
N GLN A 267 -14.09 5.00 36.30
CA GLN A 267 -14.13 3.57 35.96
C GLN A 267 -15.58 3.07 36.04
N PRO A 268 -16.06 2.28 35.05
CA PRO A 268 -17.30 1.55 35.18
C PRO A 268 -17.24 0.47 36.27
#